data_AF-A0A7S3XVP1-F1
#
_entry.id   AF-A0A7S3XVP1-F1
#
_cell.length_a   1.000
_cell.length_b   1.000
_cell.length_c   1.000
_cell.angle_alpha   90.00
_cell.angle_beta   90.00
_cell.angle_gamma   90.00
#
_symmetry.space_group_name_H-M   'P 1'
#
loop_
_entity.id
_entity.type
_entity.pdbx_description
1 polymer ?
#
loop_
_entity_poly.entity_id
_entity_poly.type
_entity_poly.pdbx_seq_one_letter_code
_entity_poly.pdbx_strand_id
1 'polypeptide(L)'
;HLARCAAVTDASLGPLAAGPCGPRLRALDLAWLLPSAGGAATVVKQCGALRHLSLQGCKAVDQSFLDLIADGACPFLRRLDLSYCNAVSTEVARALSARRPRVAVTNYYREEFIGGEMIRDEDGFI
;
A
#
# COMPACT_ATOMS: atom_id res chain seq x y z
N HIS A 1 7.91 -9.57 -10.36
CA HIS A 1 6.97 -8.43 -10.38
C HIS A 1 5.64 -8.98 -10.89
N LEU A 2 4.60 -9.01 -10.05
CA LEU A 2 3.22 -9.27 -10.49
C LEU A 2 2.59 -7.88 -10.64
N ALA A 3 2.43 -7.41 -11.89
CA ALA A 3 1.76 -6.16 -12.21
C ALA A 3 0.62 -6.47 -13.18
N ARG A 4 -0.58 -5.92 -12.93
CA ARG A 4 -1.77 -6.05 -13.78
C ARG A 4 -2.21 -7.48 -14.11
N CYS A 5 -1.97 -8.45 -13.22
CA CYS A 5 -2.62 -9.76 -13.35
C CYS A 5 -4.09 -9.64 -12.96
N ALA A 6 -4.99 -9.57 -13.95
CA ALA A 6 -6.44 -9.61 -13.77
C ALA A 6 -6.94 -10.89 -13.05
N ALA A 7 -6.07 -11.89 -12.86
CA ALA A 7 -6.33 -13.11 -12.10
C ALA A 7 -6.07 -12.98 -10.59
N VAL A 8 -5.53 -11.86 -10.11
CA VAL A 8 -5.30 -11.64 -8.67
C VAL A 8 -6.61 -11.16 -8.02
N THR A 9 -7.38 -12.11 -7.53
CA THR A 9 -8.59 -11.90 -6.73
C THR A 9 -8.31 -12.16 -5.24
N ASP A 10 -9.20 -11.75 -4.33
CA ASP A 10 -9.06 -12.05 -2.89
C ASP A 10 -8.83 -13.53 -2.58
N ALA A 11 -9.47 -14.40 -3.36
CA ALA A 11 -9.32 -15.85 -3.27
C ALA A 11 -7.90 -16.33 -3.60
N SER A 12 -7.17 -15.57 -4.43
CA SER A 12 -5.76 -15.82 -4.75
C SER A 12 -4.79 -15.11 -3.80
N LEU A 13 -5.18 -13.97 -3.21
CA LEU A 13 -4.34 -13.19 -2.29
C LEU A 13 -4.04 -13.96 -1.01
N GLY A 14 -5.03 -14.63 -0.42
CA GLY A 14 -4.83 -15.45 0.78
C GLY A 14 -3.80 -16.56 0.56
N PRO A 15 -3.98 -17.48 -0.40
CA PRO A 15 -3.01 -18.52 -0.72
C PRO A 15 -1.66 -17.99 -1.20
N LEU A 16 -1.62 -16.84 -1.89
CA LEU A 16 -0.36 -16.22 -2.32
C LEU A 16 0.44 -15.70 -1.12
N ALA A 17 -0.25 -15.05 -0.18
CA ALA A 17 0.37 -14.45 1.00
C ALA A 17 0.70 -15.50 2.07
N ALA A 18 -0.11 -16.54 2.22
CA ALA A 18 0.13 -17.66 3.13
C ALA A 18 1.06 -18.74 2.52
N GLY A 19 1.20 -18.75 1.19
CA GLY A 19 2.02 -19.71 0.46
C GLY A 19 3.52 -19.43 0.58
N PRO A 20 4.36 -20.31 0.00
CA PRO A 20 5.83 -20.22 0.09
C PRO A 20 6.41 -18.93 -0.54
N CYS A 21 5.62 -18.24 -1.36
CA CYS A 21 5.99 -16.99 -2.01
C CYS A 21 5.78 -15.76 -1.11
N GLY A 22 4.87 -15.80 -0.14
CA GLY A 22 4.50 -14.69 0.74
C GLY A 22 5.70 -14.02 1.44
N PRO A 23 6.54 -14.76 2.19
CA PRO A 23 7.69 -14.18 2.88
C PRO A 23 8.82 -13.73 1.94
N ARG A 24 8.75 -14.04 0.64
CA ARG A 24 9.74 -13.60 -0.36
C ARG A 24 9.26 -12.40 -1.19
N LEU A 25 7.98 -12.03 -1.06
CA LEU A 25 7.35 -11.04 -1.91
C LEU A 25 7.84 -9.64 -1.51
N ARG A 26 8.49 -8.94 -2.45
CA ARG A 26 9.08 -7.61 -2.22
C ARG A 26 8.32 -6.48 -2.89
N ALA A 27 7.58 -6.78 -3.94
CA ALA A 27 6.80 -5.82 -4.69
C ALA A 27 5.50 -6.49 -5.13
N LEU A 28 4.38 -5.86 -4.77
CA LEU A 28 3.05 -6.26 -5.20
C LEU A 28 2.35 -5.04 -5.77
N ASP A 29 1.76 -5.22 -6.94
CA ASP A 29 0.96 -4.21 -7.59
C ASP A 29 -0.47 -4.76 -7.73
N LEU A 30 -1.38 -4.13 -7.00
CA LEU A 30 -2.81 -4.40 -7.01
C LEU A 30 -3.60 -3.23 -7.62
N ALA A 31 -2.93 -2.32 -8.34
CA ALA A 31 -3.56 -1.17 -8.97
C ALA A 31 -4.77 -1.58 -9.82
N TRP A 32 -5.89 -0.88 -9.63
CA TRP A 32 -7.16 -1.08 -10.32
C TRP A 32 -7.78 -2.46 -10.16
N LEU A 33 -7.21 -3.29 -9.29
CA LEU A 33 -7.89 -4.48 -8.82
C LEU A 33 -8.96 -4.03 -7.81
N LEU A 34 -10.04 -4.81 -7.72
CA LEU A 34 -11.08 -4.65 -6.69
C LEU A 34 -10.88 -5.70 -5.59
N PRO A 35 -9.73 -5.79 -4.92
CA PRO A 35 -9.64 -6.65 -3.75
C PRO A 35 -10.57 -6.09 -2.67
N SER A 36 -11.13 -6.93 -1.82
CA SER A 36 -11.80 -6.46 -0.60
C SER A 36 -10.77 -5.92 0.39
N ALA A 37 -11.23 -5.12 1.34
CA ALA A 37 -10.39 -4.63 2.44
C ALA A 37 -9.71 -5.80 3.19
N GLY A 38 -10.39 -6.94 3.31
CA GLY A 38 -9.86 -8.16 3.90
C GLY A 38 -8.72 -8.80 3.10
N GLY A 39 -8.80 -8.80 1.78
CA GLY A 39 -7.75 -9.31 0.89
C GLY A 39 -6.47 -8.49 1.01
N ALA A 40 -6.58 -7.16 0.90
CA ALA A 40 -5.44 -6.26 1.07
C ALA A 40 -4.84 -6.35 2.49
N ALA A 41 -5.68 -6.42 3.53
CA ALA A 41 -5.24 -6.59 4.91
C ALA A 41 -4.47 -7.91 5.14
N THR A 42 -4.88 -9.00 4.48
CA THR A 42 -4.22 -10.31 4.58
C THR A 42 -2.81 -10.25 4.00
N VAL A 43 -2.66 -9.64 2.82
CA VAL A 43 -1.37 -9.43 2.18
C VAL A 43 -0.42 -8.69 3.13
N VAL A 44 -0.85 -7.58 3.71
CA VAL A 44 0.07 -6.76 4.52
C VAL A 44 0.43 -7.40 5.87
N LYS A 45 -0.44 -8.28 6.38
CA LYS A 45 -0.16 -9.07 7.58
C LYS A 45 0.80 -10.22 7.33
N GLN A 46 0.70 -10.89 6.18
CA GLN A 46 1.45 -12.11 5.89
C GLN A 46 2.74 -11.86 5.08
N CYS A 47 2.76 -10.84 4.21
CA CYS A 47 3.92 -10.49 3.38
C CYS A 47 4.89 -9.59 4.15
N GLY A 48 5.57 -10.13 5.16
CA GLY A 48 6.50 -9.36 6.01
C GLY A 48 7.65 -8.70 5.26
N ALA A 49 8.13 -9.32 4.16
CA ALA A 49 9.25 -8.82 3.36
C ALA A 49 8.87 -7.79 2.28
N LEU A 50 7.60 -7.39 2.22
CA LEU A 50 7.09 -6.46 1.21
C LEU A 50 7.77 -5.11 1.35
N ARG A 51 8.27 -4.57 0.23
CA ARG A 51 8.92 -3.25 0.15
C ARG A 51 8.10 -2.27 -0.68
N HIS A 52 7.33 -2.75 -1.64
CA HIS A 52 6.52 -1.94 -2.54
C HIS A 52 5.11 -2.51 -2.61
N LEU A 53 4.12 -1.66 -2.36
CA LEU A 53 2.72 -1.99 -2.52
C LEU A 53 2.04 -0.86 -3.30
N SER A 54 1.45 -1.18 -4.45
CA SER A 54 0.53 -0.25 -5.12
C SER A 54 -0.89 -0.75 -4.96
N LEU A 55 -1.76 0.14 -4.47
CA LEU A 55 -3.20 -0.01 -4.34
C LEU A 55 -3.90 1.10 -5.13
N GLN A 56 -3.26 1.59 -6.18
CA GLN A 56 -3.77 2.69 -6.98
C GLN A 56 -5.21 2.40 -7.45
N GLY A 57 -6.13 3.34 -7.22
CA GLY A 57 -7.54 3.21 -7.62
C GLY A 57 -8.31 2.10 -6.89
N CYS A 58 -7.75 1.49 -5.85
CA CYS A 58 -8.44 0.47 -5.07
C CYS A 58 -9.41 1.12 -4.07
N LYS A 59 -10.71 0.84 -4.23
CA LYS A 59 -11.76 1.32 -3.32
C LYS A 59 -11.75 0.67 -1.93
N ALA A 60 -10.99 -0.40 -1.77
CA ALA A 60 -10.88 -1.14 -0.52
C ALA A 60 -9.88 -0.55 0.48
N VAL A 61 -9.20 0.54 0.11
CA VAL A 61 -8.36 1.29 1.05
C VAL A 61 -9.28 2.10 1.95
N ASP A 62 -9.39 1.70 3.21
CA ASP A 62 -10.10 2.41 4.26
C ASP A 62 -9.16 2.78 5.42
N GLN A 63 -9.67 3.53 6.40
CA GLN A 63 -8.88 3.94 7.56
C GLN A 63 -8.32 2.73 8.33
N SER A 64 -9.10 1.65 8.46
CA SER A 64 -8.67 0.44 9.17
C SER A 64 -7.48 -0.24 8.51
N PHE A 65 -7.43 -0.27 7.17
CA PHE A 65 -6.27 -0.74 6.43
C PHE A 65 -5.03 0.13 6.68
N LEU A 66 -5.20 1.45 6.70
CA LEU A 66 -4.10 2.38 6.94
C LEU A 66 -3.57 2.29 8.37
N ASP A 67 -4.46 2.09 9.35
CA ASP A 67 -4.10 1.86 10.75
C ASP A 67 -3.27 0.59 10.90
N LEU A 68 -3.62 -0.51 10.20
CA LEU A 68 -2.80 -1.73 10.20
C LEU A 68 -1.35 -1.46 9.75
N ILE A 69 -1.18 -0.66 8.69
CA ILE A 69 0.15 -0.28 8.20
C ILE A 69 0.86 0.58 9.24
N ALA A 70 0.16 1.56 9.81
CA ALA A 70 0.69 2.47 10.83
C ALA A 70 1.10 1.75 12.11
N ASP A 71 0.39 0.69 12.49
CA ASP A 71 0.63 -0.16 13.67
C ASP A 71 1.76 -1.19 13.45
N GLY A 72 2.33 -1.26 12.25
CA GLY A 72 3.55 -2.02 11.97
C GLY A 72 3.39 -3.24 11.06
N ALA A 73 2.22 -3.45 10.43
CA ALA A 73 2.09 -4.46 9.38
C ALA A 73 3.07 -4.17 8.21
N CYS A 74 3.62 -5.20 7.56
CA CYS A 74 4.73 -5.07 6.60
C CYS A 74 5.89 -4.18 7.11
N PRO A 75 6.72 -4.63 8.07
CA PRO A 75 7.77 -3.80 8.69
C PRO A 75 8.83 -3.29 7.71
N PHE A 76 9.04 -3.99 6.60
CA PHE A 76 10.02 -3.62 5.57
C PHE A 76 9.45 -2.78 4.43
N LEU A 77 8.18 -2.34 4.51
CA LEU A 77 7.55 -1.51 3.49
C LEU A 77 8.35 -0.22 3.32
N ARG A 78 8.56 0.17 2.06
CA ARG A 78 9.29 1.37 1.65
C ARG A 78 8.46 2.30 0.79
N ARG A 79 7.54 1.75 -0.01
CA ARG A 79 6.64 2.53 -0.87
C ARG A 79 5.24 1.96 -0.79
N LEU A 80 4.28 2.85 -0.54
CA LEU A 80 2.85 2.59 -0.53
C LEU A 80 2.19 3.61 -1.46
N ASP A 81 1.66 3.14 -2.58
CA ASP A 81 0.98 3.98 -3.56
C ASP A 81 -0.54 3.86 -3.40
N LEU A 82 -1.18 4.97 -3.01
CA LEU A 82 -2.62 5.10 -2.80
C LEU A 82 -3.23 6.14 -3.77
N SER A 83 -2.57 6.37 -4.91
CA SER A 83 -3.05 7.29 -5.94
C SER A 83 -4.47 6.91 -6.39
N TYR A 84 -5.33 7.89 -6.63
CA TYR A 84 -6.74 7.66 -7.01
C TYR A 84 -7.58 6.86 -5.98
N CYS A 85 -7.11 6.68 -4.75
CA CYS A 85 -7.93 6.17 -3.65
C CYS A 85 -8.65 7.31 -2.94
N ASN A 86 -9.92 7.50 -3.27
CA ASN A 86 -10.76 8.62 -2.78
C ASN A 86 -10.92 8.69 -1.25
N ALA A 87 -10.68 7.59 -0.54
CA ALA A 87 -10.72 7.53 0.92
C ALA A 87 -9.44 8.07 1.61
N VAL A 88 -8.39 8.39 0.84
CA VAL A 88 -7.08 8.77 1.38
C VAL A 88 -6.88 10.28 1.23
N SER A 89 -7.01 11.01 2.33
CA SER A 89 -6.68 12.44 2.37
C SER A 89 -5.18 12.67 2.54
N THR A 90 -4.74 13.88 2.22
CA THR A 90 -3.34 14.32 2.40
C THR A 90 -2.90 14.21 3.86
N GLU A 91 -3.78 14.55 4.80
CA GLU A 91 -3.52 14.45 6.24
C GLU A 91 -3.27 13.01 6.67
N VAL A 92 -4.04 12.07 6.14
CA VAL A 92 -3.89 10.64 6.46
C VAL A 92 -2.58 10.10 5.89
N ALA A 93 -2.24 10.43 4.65
CA ALA A 93 -0.95 10.05 4.04
C ALA A 93 0.24 10.62 4.84
N ARG A 94 0.15 11.89 5.22
CA ARG A 94 1.14 12.57 6.06
C ARG A 94 1.27 11.90 7.42
N ALA A 95 0.16 11.66 8.12
CA ALA A 95 0.17 11.01 9.42
C ALA A 95 0.74 9.59 9.37
N LEU A 96 0.38 8.81 8.34
CA LEU A 96 0.91 7.46 8.14
C LEU A 96 2.43 7.50 7.92
N SER A 97 2.92 8.38 7.05
CA SER A 97 4.34 8.55 6.78
C SER A 97 5.11 9.07 8.02
N ALA A 98 4.49 9.89 8.87
CA ALA A 98 5.08 10.37 10.11
C ALA A 98 5.22 9.25 11.15
N ARG A 99 4.19 8.40 11.29
CA ARG A 99 4.22 7.20 12.16
C ARG A 99 5.22 6.17 11.65
N ARG A 100 5.45 6.14 10.33
CA ARG A 100 6.39 5.22 9.67
C ARG A 100 7.35 5.96 8.74
N PRO A 101 8.38 6.63 9.27
CA PRO A 101 9.27 7.51 8.51
C PRO A 101 10.13 6.81 7.46
N ARG A 102 10.08 5.47 7.40
CA ARG A 102 10.78 4.66 6.40
C ARG A 102 9.91 4.31 5.18
N VAL A 103 8.63 4.65 5.22
CA VAL A 103 7.64 4.39 4.16
C VAL A 103 7.37 5.70 3.43
N ALA A 104 7.55 5.71 2.12
CA ALA A 104 7.00 6.73 1.25
C ALA A 104 5.54 6.41 0.93
N VAL A 105 4.66 7.34 1.23
CA VAL A 105 3.21 7.21 1.02
C VAL A 105 2.80 8.18 -0.06
N THR A 106 2.25 7.67 -1.15
CA THR A 106 1.67 8.49 -2.21
C THR A 106 0.17 8.63 -1.99
N ASN A 107 -0.34 9.86 -1.91
CA ASN A 107 -1.76 10.13 -1.65
C ASN A 107 -2.61 10.12 -2.94
N TYR A 108 -3.88 10.51 -2.82
CA TYR A 108 -4.83 10.59 -3.93
C TYR A 108 -4.33 11.46 -5.11
N TYR A 109 -3.72 12.60 -4.81
CA TYR A 109 -3.18 13.58 -5.76
C TYR A 109 -1.75 13.25 -6.22
N ARG A 110 -1.31 12.00 -6.02
CA ARG A 110 0.05 11.52 -6.27
C ARG A 110 1.19 12.33 -5.61
N GLU A 111 0.89 13.06 -4.56
CA GLU A 111 1.90 13.69 -3.69
C GLU A 111 2.57 12.59 -2.85
N GLU A 112 3.91 12.62 -2.77
CA GLU A 112 4.71 11.64 -2.04
C GLU A 112 5.16 12.20 -0.68
N PHE A 113 4.86 11.49 0.40
CA PHE A 113 5.22 11.86 1.78
C PHE A 113 6.18 10.85 2.41
N ILE A 114 7.25 11.33 3.04
CA ILE A 114 8.18 10.53 3.86
C ILE A 114 8.37 11.22 5.21
N GLY A 115 8.19 10.49 6.31
CA GLY A 115 8.45 11.04 7.65
C GLY A 115 7.53 12.20 8.05
N GLY A 116 6.37 12.34 7.42
CA GLY A 116 5.45 13.44 7.64
C GLY A 116 5.74 14.68 6.80
N GLU A 117 6.76 14.64 5.94
CA GLU A 117 7.11 15.71 5.01
C GLU A 117 6.77 15.32 3.59
N MET A 118 6.23 16.28 2.81
CA MET A 118 6.01 16.10 1.38
C MET A 118 7.35 16.25 0.66
N ILE A 119 7.69 15.28 -0.19
CA ILE A 119 8.98 15.24 -0.90
C ILE A 119 8.84 15.35 -2.42
N ARG A 120 7.63 15.14 -2.97
CA ARG A 120 7.29 15.31 -4.40
C ARG A 120 5.81 15.61 -4.58
N ASP A 121 5.48 16.42 -5.57
CA ASP A 121 4.12 16.68 -6.07
C ASP A 121 3.94 16.14 -7.52
N GLU A 122 2.71 16.22 -8.05
CA GLU A 122 2.41 15.83 -9.45
C GLU A 122 3.17 16.65 -10.50
N ASP A 123 3.66 17.84 -10.13
CA ASP A 123 4.30 18.80 -11.03
C ASP A 123 5.85 18.75 -10.99
N GLY A 124 6.42 17.91 -10.13
CA GLY A 124 7.84 17.58 -10.13
C GLY A 124 8.77 18.57 -9.43
N PHE A 125 8.27 19.42 -8.54
CA PHE A 125 9.13 20.34 -7.76
C PHE A 125 8.77 20.36 -6.27
N ILE A 126 9.80 20.59 -5.45
CA ILE A 126 9.67 21.11 -4.08
C ILE A 126 10.19 22.53 -4.11
#